data_AF-A0A7C1PJZ9-F1
#
_entry.id   AF-A0A7C1PJZ9-F1
#
_cell.length_a   1.000
_cell.length_b   1.000
_cell.length_c   1.000
_cell.angle_alpha   90.00
_cell.angle_beta   90.00
_cell.angle_gamma   90.00
#
_symmetry.space_group_name_H-M   'P 1'
#
loop_
_entity.id
_entity.type
_entity.pdbx_description
1 polymer ?
#
loop_
_entity_poly.entity_id
_entity_poly.type
_entity_poly.pdbx_seq_one_letter_code
_entity_poly.pdbx_strand_id
1 'polypeptide(L)'
;MMKKLIMLAILMFCLISISYAGNSTVTLEWDACTDPDVVQVNLYEAAISGGYGTTPRATILIGANEVTLTNVPNGTYFWVVTAQDNVGRESANSNEISTILDVGPGCLNFNLRFR
;
A
#
# COMPACT_ATOMS: atom_id res chain seq x y z
N MET A 1 29.87 -32.77 12.61
CA MET A 1 28.60 -32.27 13.17
C MET A 1 28.51 -30.73 13.19
N MET A 2 29.60 -29.99 13.35
CA MET A 2 29.62 -28.51 13.37
C MET A 2 29.33 -27.80 12.02
N LYS A 3 29.53 -28.45 10.87
CA LYS A 3 29.22 -27.86 9.54
C LYS A 3 27.71 -27.71 9.28
N LYS A 4 26.87 -28.55 9.90
CA LYS A 4 25.40 -28.46 9.80
C LYS A 4 24.81 -27.36 10.69
N LEU A 5 25.49 -27.00 11.79
CA LEU A 5 25.07 -25.96 12.72
C LEU A 5 25.29 -24.54 12.16
N ILE A 6 26.35 -24.35 11.36
CA ILE A 6 26.65 -23.06 10.69
C ILE A 6 25.66 -22.81 9.54
N MET A 7 25.22 -23.86 8.83
CA MET A 7 24.25 -23.74 7.73
C MET A 7 22.83 -23.44 8.24
N LEU A 8 22.47 -23.87 9.45
CA LEU A 8 21.19 -23.58 10.10
C LEU A 8 21.11 -22.12 10.62
N ALA A 9 22.23 -21.55 11.07
CA ALA A 9 22.31 -20.15 11.48
C ALA A 9 22.23 -19.17 10.30
N ILE A 10 22.76 -19.55 9.12
CA ILE A 10 22.66 -18.77 7.88
C ILE A 10 21.24 -18.87 7.28
N LEU A 11 20.57 -20.02 7.40
CA LEU A 11 19.16 -20.16 7.01
C LEU A 11 18.22 -19.34 7.92
N MET A 12 18.60 -19.13 9.19
CA MET A 12 17.84 -18.31 10.15
C MET A 12 18.12 -16.80 10.03
N PHE A 13 19.07 -16.40 9.18
CA PHE A 13 19.31 -15.00 8.78
C PHE A 13 18.66 -14.64 7.43
N CYS A 14 18.02 -15.60 6.76
CA CYS A 14 17.30 -15.39 5.49
C CYS A 14 15.79 -15.16 5.71
N LEU A 15 15.45 -14.35 6.72
CA LEU A 15 14.12 -13.75 6.88
C LEU A 15 14.23 -12.26 7.25
N ILE A 16 15.43 -11.69 7.27
CA ILE A 16 15.57 -10.25 7.32
C ILE A 16 15.18 -9.75 5.93
N SER A 17 13.88 -9.58 5.72
CA SER A 17 13.40 -8.57 4.78
C SER A 17 14.09 -7.29 5.21
N ILE A 18 15.15 -6.90 4.51
CA ILE A 18 15.67 -5.55 4.61
C ILE A 18 14.50 -4.69 4.14
N SER A 19 13.73 -4.19 5.11
CA SER A 19 12.93 -3.00 4.90
C SER A 19 13.96 -1.92 4.62
N TYR A 20 14.24 -1.67 3.33
CA TYR A 20 14.72 -0.35 2.94
C TYR A 20 13.75 0.59 3.64
N ALA A 21 14.25 1.40 4.59
CA ALA A 21 13.41 2.38 5.28
C ALA A 21 12.63 3.09 4.16
N GLY A 22 11.33 2.82 4.11
CA GLY A 22 10.50 3.38 3.07
C GLY A 22 10.65 4.88 3.21
N ASN A 23 11.14 5.54 2.16
CA ASN A 23 11.25 6.99 2.14
C ASN A 23 10.23 7.59 1.17
N SER A 24 9.43 6.73 0.50
CA SER A 24 8.45 7.19 -0.45
C SER A 24 7.20 7.66 0.28
N THR A 25 6.63 8.73 -0.25
CA THR A 25 5.30 9.23 0.14
C THR A 25 4.38 9.03 -1.04
N VAL A 26 3.18 8.52 -0.78
CA VAL A 26 2.13 8.39 -1.80
C VAL A 26 0.85 9.00 -1.25
N THR A 27 0.25 9.89 -2.04
CA THR A 27 -1.07 10.44 -1.78
C THR A 27 -2.04 9.81 -2.78
N LEU A 28 -3.12 9.24 -2.25
CA LEU A 28 -4.17 8.59 -3.02
C LEU A 28 -5.46 9.34 -2.76
N GLU A 29 -6.17 9.67 -3.82
CA GLU A 29 -7.42 10.43 -3.79
C GLU A 29 -8.53 9.63 -4.46
N TRP A 30 -9.76 9.84 -4.03
CA TRP A 30 -10.95 9.20 -4.59
C TRP A 30 -12.17 10.12 -4.54
N ASP A 31 -13.10 9.87 -5.45
CA ASP A 31 -14.39 10.55 -5.47
C ASP A 31 -15.23 10.21 -4.24
N ALA A 32 -15.98 11.20 -3.74
CA ALA A 32 -16.85 11.00 -2.59
C ALA A 32 -17.96 9.99 -2.89
N CYS A 33 -18.18 9.06 -1.96
CA CYS A 33 -19.37 8.22 -2.03
C CYS A 33 -20.61 9.07 -1.67
N THR A 34 -21.64 9.01 -2.52
CA THR A 34 -22.90 9.74 -2.31
C THR A 34 -23.93 8.94 -1.51
N ASP A 35 -23.65 7.68 -1.21
CA ASP A 35 -24.52 6.84 -0.40
C ASP A 35 -24.49 7.30 1.06
N PRO A 36 -25.62 7.73 1.65
CA PRO A 36 -25.68 8.28 2.99
C PRO A 36 -25.37 7.26 4.10
N ASP A 37 -25.44 5.96 3.81
CA ASP A 37 -25.18 4.91 4.81
C ASP A 37 -23.68 4.58 4.94
N VAL A 38 -22.84 5.09 4.04
CA VAL A 38 -21.39 4.88 4.05
C VAL A 38 -20.73 5.71 5.15
N VAL A 39 -19.98 5.03 6.02
CA VAL A 39 -19.31 5.65 7.17
C VAL A 39 -17.80 5.71 7.02
N GLN A 40 -17.22 4.88 6.16
CA GLN A 40 -15.78 4.85 5.94
C GLN A 40 -15.42 4.30 4.55
N VAL A 41 -14.18 4.54 4.18
CA VAL A 41 -13.50 4.01 3.00
C VAL A 41 -12.31 3.18 3.45
N ASN A 42 -12.19 1.97 2.92
CA ASN A 42 -11.09 1.07 3.17
C ASN A 42 -10.15 1.07 1.96
N LEU A 43 -8.89 1.44 2.18
CA LEU A 43 -7.84 1.39 1.17
C LEU A 43 -7.14 0.04 1.21
N TYR A 44 -7.04 -0.63 0.08
CA TYR A 44 -6.30 -1.88 -0.09
C TYR A 44 -5.05 -1.68 -0.94
N GLU A 45 -4.01 -2.43 -0.60
CA GLU A 45 -2.72 -2.47 -1.27
C GLU A 45 -2.46 -3.88 -1.80
N ALA A 46 -1.88 -3.99 -3.00
CA ALA A 46 -1.36 -5.24 -3.52
C ALA A 46 -0.01 -5.04 -4.22
N ALA A 47 0.85 -6.07 -4.17
CA ALA A 47 2.11 -6.10 -4.92
C ALA A 47 1.93 -6.61 -6.37
N ILE A 48 0.76 -7.19 -6.66
CA ILE A 48 0.38 -7.73 -7.97
C ILE A 48 -1.05 -7.25 -8.25
N SER A 49 -1.31 -6.79 -9.47
CA SER A 49 -2.64 -6.38 -9.93
C SER A 49 -3.71 -7.41 -9.58
N GLY A 50 -4.83 -6.94 -9.01
CA GLY A 50 -5.93 -7.78 -8.53
C GLY A 50 -5.63 -8.64 -7.30
N GLY A 51 -4.41 -8.63 -6.77
CA GLY A 51 -3.95 -9.47 -5.66
C GLY A 51 -4.24 -8.91 -4.26
N TYR A 52 -5.37 -8.22 -4.07
CA TYR A 52 -5.72 -7.58 -2.80
C TYR A 52 -6.00 -8.59 -1.69
N GLY A 53 -5.44 -8.36 -0.51
CA GLY A 53 -5.79 -9.11 0.69
C GLY A 53 -7.12 -8.66 1.29
N THR A 54 -7.52 -9.27 2.41
CA THR A 54 -8.75 -8.92 3.14
C THR A 54 -8.56 -7.82 4.18
N THR A 55 -7.31 -7.49 4.50
CA THR A 55 -6.98 -6.46 5.50
C THR A 55 -6.68 -5.15 4.77
N PRO A 56 -7.40 -4.06 5.07
CA PRO A 56 -7.10 -2.77 4.50
C PRO A 56 -5.75 -2.25 5.01
N ARG A 57 -5.03 -1.56 4.13
CA ARG A 57 -3.82 -0.81 4.47
C ARG A 57 -4.16 0.38 5.37
N ALA A 58 -5.29 1.02 5.10
CA ALA A 58 -5.81 2.13 5.89
C ALA A 58 -7.35 2.15 5.83
N THR A 59 -7.97 2.65 6.89
CA THR A 59 -9.40 2.93 6.96
C THR A 59 -9.58 4.42 7.24
N ILE A 60 -10.38 5.08 6.42
CA ILE A 60 -10.59 6.52 6.41
C ILE A 60 -12.08 6.79 6.65
N LEU A 61 -12.42 7.57 7.66
CA LEU A 61 -13.80 7.96 7.91
C LEU A 61 -14.33 8.84 6.77
N ILE A 62 -15.63 8.73 6.49
CA ILE A 62 -16.31 9.57 5.50
C ILE A 62 -16.10 11.06 5.81
N GLY A 63 -15.95 11.88 4.77
CA GLY A 63 -15.59 13.31 4.86
C GLY A 63 -14.13 13.61 4.55
N ALA A 64 -13.28 12.59 4.45
CA ALA A 64 -11.99 12.67 3.78
C ALA A 64 -12.01 11.85 2.47
N ASN A 65 -11.36 12.40 1.47
CA ASN A 65 -11.32 11.88 0.10
C ASN A 65 -9.90 11.58 -0.37
N GLU A 66 -8.95 11.68 0.55
CA GLU A 66 -7.55 11.50 0.30
C GLU A 66 -6.89 10.83 1.51
N VAL A 67 -5.81 10.11 1.25
CA VAL A 67 -4.90 9.64 2.29
C VAL A 67 -3.47 9.74 1.79
N THR A 68 -2.59 10.24 2.67
CA THR A 68 -1.16 10.26 2.42
C THR A 68 -0.48 9.19 3.28
N LEU A 69 0.10 8.19 2.61
CA LEU A 69 0.93 7.18 3.24
C LEU A 69 2.39 7.63 3.16
N THR A 70 3.03 7.71 4.33
CA THR A 70 4.45 8.01 4.44
C THR A 70 5.24 6.75 4.75
N ASN A 71 6.54 6.82 4.50
CA ASN A 71 7.48 5.74 4.70
C ASN A 71 7.12 4.43 3.98
N VAL A 72 6.56 4.54 2.78
CA VAL A 72 6.25 3.37 1.95
C VAL A 72 7.55 2.88 1.31
N PRO A 73 7.86 1.57 1.37
CA PRO A 73 9.02 1.01 0.70
C PRO A 73 9.01 1.29 -0.80
N ASN A 74 10.19 1.31 -1.42
CA ASN A 74 10.25 1.38 -2.88
C ASN A 74 9.67 0.09 -3.48
N GLY A 75 8.90 0.22 -4.54
CA GLY A 75 8.20 -0.89 -5.16
C GLY A 75 7.10 -0.45 -6.12
N THR A 76 6.54 -1.44 -6.81
CA THR A 76 5.30 -1.25 -7.58
C THR A 76 4.13 -1.70 -6.71
N TYR A 77 3.11 -0.87 -6.62
CA TYR A 77 1.92 -1.11 -5.81
C TYR A 77 0.66 -0.89 -6.63
N PHE A 78 -0.37 -1.64 -6.28
CA PHE A 78 -1.71 -1.52 -6.83
C PHE A 78 -2.67 -1.17 -5.70
N TRP A 79 -3.59 -0.26 -5.97
CA TRP A 79 -4.47 0.32 -4.97
C TRP A 79 -5.90 0.31 -5.45
N VAL A 80 -6.80 -0.06 -4.54
CA VAL A 80 -8.25 0.11 -4.68
C VAL A 80 -8.81 0.61 -3.37
N VAL A 81 -9.98 1.24 -3.45
CA VAL A 81 -10.78 1.55 -2.27
C VAL A 81 -12.11 0.81 -2.32
N THR A 82 -12.64 0.45 -1.15
CA THR A 82 -14.04 0.03 -0.97
C THR A 82 -14.74 1.01 -0.03
N ALA A 83 -16.05 1.21 -0.24
CA ALA A 83 -16.89 1.92 0.70
C ALA A 83 -17.52 0.91 1.68
N GLN A 84 -17.55 1.24 2.97
CA GLN A 84 -18.18 0.42 4.00
C GLN A 84 -19.34 1.18 4.67
N ASP A 85 -20.50 0.53 4.76
CA ASP A 85 -21.67 1.08 5.43
C ASP A 85 -21.65 0.92 6.96
N ASN A 86 -22.61 1.56 7.64
CA ASN A 86 -22.73 1.55 9.10
C ASN A 86 -23.00 0.16 9.73
N VAL A 87 -23.29 -0.87 8.94
CA VAL A 87 -23.45 -2.26 9.40
C VAL A 87 -22.29 -3.17 8.98
N GLY A 88 -21.24 -2.59 8.37
CA GLY A 88 -20.01 -3.28 8.02
C GLY A 88 -20.03 -3.99 6.66
N ARG A 89 -21.01 -3.72 5.78
CA ARG A 89 -20.99 -4.24 4.41
C ARG A 89 -20.09 -3.39 3.54
N GLU A 90 -19.22 -4.06 2.78
CA GLU A 90 -18.31 -3.40 1.86
C GLU A 90 -18.80 -3.50 0.41
N SER A 91 -18.55 -2.44 -0.35
CA SER A 91 -18.74 -2.41 -1.79
C SER A 91 -17.76 -3.34 -2.52
N ALA A 92 -17.96 -3.49 -3.82
CA ALA A 92 -16.89 -3.94 -4.71
C ALA A 92 -15.72 -2.92 -4.71
N ASN A 93 -14.56 -3.38 -5.16
CA ASN A 93 -13.39 -2.53 -5.38
C ASN A 93 -13.70 -1.40 -6.38
N SER A 94 -13.09 -0.24 -6.17
CA SER A 94 -12.97 0.82 -7.17
C SER A 94 -12.23 0.34 -8.42
N ASN A 95 -12.06 1.23 -9.40
CA ASN A 95 -10.98 1.04 -10.38
C ASN A 95 -9.63 0.93 -9.65
N GLU A 96 -8.80 0.03 -10.13
CA GLU A 96 -7.43 -0.13 -9.66
C GLU A 96 -6.55 0.98 -10.24
N ILE A 97 -5.63 1.49 -9.42
CA ILE A 97 -4.54 2.36 -9.86
C ILE A 97 -3.20 1.75 -9.43
N SER A 98 -2.16 1.99 -10.21
CA SER A 98 -0.80 1.53 -9.91
C SER A 98 0.14 2.69 -9.65
N THR A 99 1.03 2.55 -8.67
CA THR A 99 2.13 3.49 -8.43
C THR A 99 3.47 2.77 -8.46
N ILE A 100 4.50 3.45 -8.94
CA ILE A 100 5.90 3.05 -8.79
C ILE A 100 6.53 4.03 -7.82
N LEU A 101 6.92 3.52 -6.67
CA LEU A 101 7.58 4.29 -5.63
C LEU A 101 9.07 3.98 -5.69
N ASP A 102 9.87 4.96 -6.07
CA ASP A 102 11.33 4.83 -6.10
C ASP A 102 11.97 6.11 -5.55
N VAL A 103 12.29 6.10 -4.26
CA VAL A 103 13.28 7.04 -3.74
C VAL A 103 14.65 6.47 -4.06
N GLY A 104 15.21 6.89 -5.21
CA GLY A 104 16.63 6.68 -5.50
C GLY A 104 17.52 7.23 -4.38
N PRO A 105 18.82 6.87 -4.32
CA PRO A 105 19.71 7.33 -3.27
C PRO A 105 19.87 8.86 -3.31
N GLY A 106 19.08 9.58 -2.51
CA GLY A 106 19.28 10.96 -2.01
C GLY A 106 19.47 12.11 -3.01
N CYS A 107 19.69 11.88 -4.30
CA CYS A 107 19.95 12.92 -5.29
C CYS A 107 19.66 12.37 -6.68
N LEU A 108 18.42 12.45 -7.16
CA LEU A 108 18.07 12.75 -8.56
C LEU A 108 16.58 13.15 -8.62
N ASN A 109 16.26 14.38 -8.22
CA ASN A 109 15.04 15.05 -8.69
C ASN A 109 15.22 15.40 -10.18
N PHE A 110 15.07 14.41 -11.07
CA PHE A 110 14.76 14.67 -12.48
C PHE A 110 13.32 14.22 -12.71
N ASN A 111 12.39 15.15 -12.46
CA ASN A 111 10.97 14.94 -12.73
C ASN A 111 10.76 14.81 -14.25
N LEU A 112 10.41 13.60 -14.71
CA LEU A 112 9.72 13.44 -15.98
C LEU A 112 8.26 13.86 -15.75
N ARG A 113 7.84 15.00 -16.33
CA ARG A 113 6.42 15.39 -16.35
C ARG A 113 5.78 14.84 -17.63
N PHE A 114 4.74 14.03 -17.49
CA PHE A 114 3.80 13.81 -18.58
C PHE A 114 2.70 14.87 -18.50
N ARG A 115 2.36 15.41 -19.67
CA ARG A 115 1.23 16.32 -19.90
C ARG A 115 0.01 15.52 -20.26
#